data_AF-A0A7J5E0A3-F1
#
_entry.id   AF-A0A7J5E0A3-F1
#
_cell.length_a   1.000
_cell.length_b   1.000
_cell.length_c   1.000
_cell.angle_alpha   90.00
_cell.angle_beta   90.00
_cell.angle_gamma   90.00
#
_symmetry.space_group_name_H-M   'P 1'
#
loop_
_entity.id
_entity.type
_entity.pdbx_description
1 polymer ?
#
loop_
_entity_poly.entity_id
_entity_poly.type
_entity_poly.pdbx_seq_one_letter_code
_entity_poly.pdbx_strand_id
1 'polypeptide(L)'
;MPVTPDAIGPYLQRLDRVSQALEIAQHAYAAALEEHQQLVGLLEAYVAKARAAGLADHPDLAASEQAARAVLARSPAPMSVAQQLVTTYQTWLIKETTP
;
A
#
# COMPACT_ATOMS: atom_id res chain seq x y z
N MET A 1 9.82 20.48 -36.19
CA MET A 1 8.47 19.87 -36.31
C MET A 1 8.41 19.16 -37.65
N PRO A 2 8.09 17.86 -37.74
CA PRO A 2 8.05 17.17 -39.03
C PRO A 2 6.86 17.71 -39.83
N VAL A 3 7.12 18.33 -40.98
CA VAL A 3 6.13 19.04 -41.82
C VAL A 3 5.77 18.30 -43.10
N THR A 4 6.19 17.04 -43.25
CA THR A 4 5.85 16.19 -44.40
C THR A 4 4.80 15.13 -44.03
N PRO A 5 3.73 14.94 -44.83
CA PRO A 5 2.64 13.99 -44.56
C PRO A 5 3.11 12.57 -44.21
N ASP A 6 4.16 12.07 -44.88
CA ASP A 6 4.71 10.73 -44.68
C ASP A 6 5.39 10.53 -43.31
N ALA A 7 5.85 11.62 -42.67
CA ALA A 7 6.51 11.58 -41.36
C ALA A 7 5.52 11.74 -40.18
N ILE A 8 4.29 12.21 -40.45
CA ILE A 8 3.27 12.42 -39.41
C ILE A 8 2.72 11.09 -38.91
N GLY A 9 2.42 10.14 -39.80
CA GLY A 9 1.88 8.82 -39.42
C GLY A 9 2.76 8.05 -38.43
N PRO A 10 4.07 7.84 -38.73
CA PRO A 10 5.00 7.20 -37.81
C PRO A 10 5.18 7.96 -36.49
N TYR A 11 5.13 9.29 -36.52
CA TYR A 11 5.22 10.11 -35.32
C TYR A 11 3.98 9.91 -34.41
N LEU A 12 2.77 9.91 -34.98
CA LEU A 12 1.53 9.64 -34.24
C LEU A 12 1.52 8.24 -33.64
N GLN A 13 2.01 7.22 -34.34
CA GLN A 13 2.14 5.87 -33.79
C GLN A 13 3.11 5.80 -32.60
N ARG A 14 4.20 6.59 -32.63
CA ARG A 14 5.11 6.68 -31.48
C ARG A 14 4.46 7.37 -30.30
N LEU A 15 3.68 8.43 -30.53
CA LEU A 15 2.91 9.10 -29.47
C LEU A 15 1.87 8.16 -28.85
N ASP A 16 1.14 7.40 -29.67
CA ASP A 16 0.15 6.43 -29.20
C ASP A 16 0.78 5.36 -28.29
N ARG A 17 1.93 4.81 -28.68
CA ARG A 17 2.69 3.88 -27.82
C ARG A 17 3.15 4.51 -26.50
N VAL A 18 3.57 5.78 -26.52
CA VAL A 18 3.95 6.49 -25.31
C VAL A 18 2.75 6.70 -24.39
N SER A 19 1.60 7.08 -24.95
CA SER A 19 0.36 7.22 -24.19
C SER A 19 -0.02 5.90 -23.51
N GLN A 20 -0.02 4.79 -24.24
CA GLN A 20 -0.29 3.45 -23.67
C GLN A 20 0.70 3.08 -22.56
N ALA A 21 1.99 3.35 -22.75
CA ALA A 21 2.99 3.08 -21.72
C ALA A 21 2.79 3.93 -20.46
N LEU A 22 2.37 5.19 -20.60
CA LEU A 22 2.05 6.07 -19.48
C LEU A 22 0.80 5.59 -18.73
N GLU A 23 -0.22 5.09 -19.44
CA GLU A 23 -1.42 4.50 -18.81
C GLU A 23 -1.04 3.29 -17.96
N ILE A 24 -0.23 2.37 -18.49
CA ILE A 24 0.25 1.20 -17.74
C ILE A 24 1.00 1.62 -16.47
N ALA A 25 1.92 2.59 -16.59
CA ALA A 25 2.66 3.10 -15.45
C ALA A 25 1.73 3.75 -14.41
N GLN A 26 0.77 4.57 -14.86
CA GLN A 26 -0.20 5.21 -13.99
C GLN A 26 -1.04 4.19 -13.22
N HIS A 27 -1.54 3.15 -13.91
CA HIS A 27 -2.28 2.07 -13.27
C HIS A 27 -1.45 1.31 -12.24
N ALA A 28 -0.19 0.99 -12.56
CA ALA A 28 0.69 0.29 -11.62
C ALA A 28 0.97 1.12 -10.36
N TYR A 29 1.23 2.41 -10.51
CA TYR A 29 1.43 3.30 -9.35
C TYR A 29 0.16 3.52 -8.55
N ALA A 30 -0.98 3.69 -9.21
CA ALA A 30 -2.27 3.83 -8.53
C ALA A 30 -2.60 2.57 -7.71
N ALA A 31 -2.41 1.38 -8.28
CA ALA A 31 -2.64 0.12 -7.59
C ALA A 31 -1.70 -0.05 -6.37
N ALA A 32 -0.42 0.29 -6.51
CA ALA A 32 0.52 0.19 -5.39
C ALA A 32 0.19 1.19 -4.25
N LEU A 33 -0.27 2.39 -4.60
CA LEU A 33 -0.71 3.37 -3.61
C LEU A 33 -2.01 2.95 -2.92
N GLU A 34 -2.95 2.38 -3.67
CA GLU A 34 -4.19 1.83 -3.12
C GLU A 34 -3.90 0.68 -2.15
N GLU A 35 -3.01 -0.25 -2.51
CA GLU A 35 -2.61 -1.36 -1.64
C GLU A 35 -2.00 -0.84 -0.32
N HIS A 36 -1.16 0.19 -0.39
CA HIS A 36 -0.61 0.85 0.79
C HIS A 36 -1.70 1.44 1.69
N GLN A 37 -2.64 2.19 1.11
CA GLN A 37 -3.76 2.81 1.82
C GLN A 37 -4.66 1.76 2.49
N GLN A 38 -4.97 0.67 1.78
CA GLN A 38 -5.76 -0.44 2.31
C GLN A 38 -5.07 -1.07 3.53
N LEU A 39 -3.76 -1.28 3.47
CA LEU A 39 -3.01 -1.88 4.57
C LEU A 39 -2.88 -0.95 5.79
N VAL A 40 -2.73 0.35 5.58
CA VAL A 40 -2.79 1.36 6.64
C VAL A 40 -4.16 1.33 7.32
N GLY A 41 -5.24 1.38 6.54
CA GLY A 41 -6.61 1.33 7.07
C GLY A 41 -6.90 0.04 7.85
N LEU A 42 -6.36 -1.10 7.39
CA LEU A 42 -6.51 -2.38 8.07
C LEU A 42 -5.85 -2.36 9.46
N LEU A 43 -4.61 -1.83 9.56
CA LEU A 43 -3.93 -1.67 10.84
C LEU A 43 -4.72 -0.75 11.77
N GLU A 44 -5.21 0.39 11.29
CA GLU A 44 -6.01 1.31 12.09
C GLU A 44 -7.30 0.68 12.61
N ALA A 45 -7.97 -0.14 11.80
CA ALA A 45 -9.15 -0.89 12.22
C ALA A 45 -8.83 -1.87 13.36
N TYR A 46 -7.71 -2.60 13.28
CA TYR A 46 -7.30 -3.50 14.36
C TYR A 46 -6.87 -2.74 15.62
N VAL A 47 -6.21 -1.59 15.50
CA VAL A 47 -5.87 -0.71 16.63
C VAL A 47 -7.13 -0.19 17.31
N ALA A 48 -8.12 0.26 16.54
CA ALA A 48 -9.42 0.66 17.07
C ALA A 48 -10.11 -0.49 17.82
N LYS A 49 -10.08 -1.71 17.27
CA LYS A 49 -10.63 -2.90 17.93
C LYS A 49 -9.89 -3.23 19.24
N ALA A 50 -8.56 -3.17 19.26
CA ALA A 50 -7.77 -3.40 20.48
C ALA A 50 -8.09 -2.36 21.57
N ARG A 51 -8.22 -1.09 21.20
CA ARG A 51 -8.65 -0.01 22.12
C ARG A 51 -10.03 -0.27 22.69
N ALA A 52 -11.00 -0.65 21.86
CA ALA A 52 -12.35 -0.98 22.31
C ALA A 52 -12.38 -2.18 23.26
N ALA A 53 -11.44 -3.12 23.12
CA ALA A 53 -11.27 -4.28 24.01
C ALA A 53 -10.44 -3.97 25.27
N GLY A 54 -9.93 -2.75 25.45
CA GLY A 54 -9.05 -2.40 26.58
C GLY A 54 -7.63 -2.99 26.49
N LEU A 55 -7.21 -3.44 25.31
CA LEU A 55 -5.93 -4.15 25.07
C LEU A 55 -4.86 -3.26 24.43
N ALA A 56 -5.12 -1.96 24.24
CA ALA A 56 -4.21 -1.06 23.52
C ALA A 56 -2.82 -0.95 24.16
N ASP A 57 -2.75 -1.04 25.49
CA ASP A 57 -1.50 -0.95 26.25
C ASP A 57 -0.82 -2.31 26.45
N HIS A 58 -1.37 -3.39 25.88
CA HIS A 58 -0.73 -4.71 25.95
C HIS A 58 0.62 -4.65 25.23
N PRO A 59 1.73 -5.05 25.88
CA PRO A 59 3.09 -4.80 25.37
C PRO A 59 3.32 -5.40 23.97
N ASP A 60 2.80 -6.61 23.72
CA ASP A 60 2.95 -7.26 22.41
C ASP A 60 2.17 -6.55 21.30
N LEU A 61 0.98 -6.01 21.60
CA LEU A 61 0.18 -5.24 20.64
C LEU A 61 0.82 -3.88 20.36
N ALA A 62 1.26 -3.18 21.40
CA ALA A 62 1.94 -1.89 21.27
C ALA A 62 3.24 -2.00 20.46
N ALA A 63 4.06 -3.01 20.74
CA ALA A 63 5.30 -3.27 19.98
C ALA A 63 5.00 -3.64 18.52
N SER A 64 3.99 -4.48 18.28
CA SER A 64 3.58 -4.86 16.92
C SER A 64 2.99 -3.69 16.13
N GLU A 65 2.19 -2.82 16.77
CA GLU A 65 1.67 -1.60 16.14
C GLU A 65 2.81 -0.67 15.75
N GLN A 66 3.75 -0.41 16.66
CA GLN A 66 4.88 0.47 16.41
C GLN A 66 5.73 -0.03 15.24
N ALA A 67 6.03 -1.33 15.20
CA ALA A 67 6.79 -1.93 14.11
C ALA A 67 6.06 -1.79 12.76
N ALA A 68 4.76 -2.11 12.71
CA ALA A 68 3.96 -2.01 11.50
C ALA A 68 3.90 -0.56 10.98
N ARG A 69 3.63 0.41 11.86
CA ARG A 69 3.63 1.85 11.51
C ARG A 69 4.98 2.33 10.99
N ALA A 70 6.07 1.91 11.64
CA ALA A 70 7.42 2.31 11.25
C ALA A 70 7.80 1.79 9.85
N VAL A 71 7.27 0.64 9.44
CA VAL A 71 7.49 0.08 8.10
C VAL A 71 6.58 0.76 7.06
N LEU A 72 5.30 0.95 7.38
CA LEU A 72 4.33 1.62 6.52
C LEU A 72 4.69 3.09 6.23
N ALA A 73 5.39 3.76 7.14
CA ALA A 73 5.82 5.16 6.97
C ALA A 73 7.04 5.35 6.05
N ARG A 74 7.71 4.27 5.61
CA ARG A 74 8.88 4.36 4.72
C ARG A 74 8.44 4.72 3.30
N SER A 75 9.32 5.39 2.55
CA SER A 75 9.10 5.70 1.14
C SER A 75 10.32 5.28 0.31
N PRO A 76 10.21 4.22 -0.52
CA PRO A 76 9.05 3.33 -0.69
C PRO A 76 8.83 2.40 0.53
N ALA A 77 7.57 2.06 0.81
CA ALA A 77 7.21 1.11 1.86
C ALA A 77 7.49 -0.33 1.39
N PRO A 78 8.22 -1.15 2.16
CA PRO A 78 8.41 -2.56 1.82
C PRO A 78 7.13 -3.35 2.14
N MET A 79 6.22 -3.41 1.16
CA MET A 79 4.84 -3.90 1.32
C MET A 79 4.73 -5.31 1.87
N SER A 80 5.57 -6.25 1.42
CA SER A 80 5.57 -7.64 1.92
C SER A 80 5.86 -7.72 3.42
N VAL A 81 6.79 -6.90 3.91
CA VAL A 81 7.13 -6.82 5.35
C VAL A 81 6.00 -6.13 6.12
N ALA A 82 5.43 -5.05 5.56
CA ALA A 82 4.29 -4.37 6.18
C ALA A 82 3.11 -5.32 6.36
N GLN A 83 2.78 -6.12 5.35
CA GLN A 83 1.69 -7.11 5.40
C GLN A 83 1.91 -8.11 6.54
N GLN A 84 3.11 -8.68 6.65
CA GLN A 84 3.45 -9.63 7.71
C GLN A 84 3.31 -9.01 9.10
N LEU A 85 3.69 -7.75 9.28
CA LEU A 85 3.57 -7.05 10.56
C LEU A 85 2.11 -6.76 10.93
N VAL A 86 1.27 -6.39 9.96
CA VAL A 86 -0.18 -6.22 10.18
C VAL A 86 -0.85 -7.56 10.52
N THR A 87 -0.49 -8.65 9.85
CA THR A 87 -0.97 -10.00 10.20
C THR A 87 -0.50 -10.44 11.59
N THR A 88 0.72 -10.08 11.99
CA THR A 88 1.25 -10.34 13.33
C THR A 88 0.41 -9.61 14.39
N TYR A 89 0.11 -8.32 14.16
CA TYR A 89 -0.77 -7.55 15.04
C TYR A 89 -2.16 -8.21 15.17
N GLN A 90 -2.76 -8.61 14.04
CA GLN A 90 -4.04 -9.30 14.03
C GLN A 90 -4.00 -10.59 14.85
N THR A 91 -2.93 -11.36 14.76
CA THR A 91 -2.77 -12.63 15.47
C THR A 91 -2.70 -12.42 16.98
N TRP A 92 -1.94 -11.43 17.44
CA TRP A 92 -1.93 -11.02 18.85
C TRP A 92 -3.33 -10.60 19.31
N LEU A 93 -4.02 -9.78 18.51
CA LEU A 93 -5.35 -9.32 18.86
C LEU A 93 -6.34 -10.48 18.99
N ILE A 94 -6.28 -11.47 18.09
CA ILE A 94 -7.12 -12.68 18.16
C ILE A 94 -6.77 -13.47 19.43
N LYS A 95 -5.49 -13.70 19.72
CA LYS A 95 -5.04 -14.40 20.93
C LYS A 95 -5.59 -13.75 22.20
N GLU A 96 -5.51 -12.42 22.33
CA GLU A 96 -5.95 -11.70 23.53
C GLU A 96 -7.47 -11.50 23.62
N THR A 97 -8.21 -11.64 22.51
CA THR A 97 -9.68 -11.52 22.50
C THR A 97 -10.41 -12.86 22.53
N THR A 98 -9.70 -13.97 22.37
CA THR A 98 -10.26 -15.32 22.49
C THR A 98 -10.12 -15.78 23.95
N PRO A 99 -11.21 -16.28 24.58
CA PRO A 99 -11.20 -16.73 25.98
C PRO A 99 -10.40 -18.02 26.22
#